data_AF-A0A928ZD82-F1
#
_entry.id   AF-A0A928ZD82-F1
#
_cell.length_a   1.000
_cell.length_b   1.000
_cell.length_c   1.000
_cell.angle_alpha   90.00
_cell.angle_beta   90.00
_cell.angle_gamma   90.00
#
_symmetry.space_group_name_H-M   'P 1'
#
loop_
_entity.id
_entity.type
_entity.pdbx_description
1 polymer ?
#
loop_
_entity_poly.entity_id
_entity_poly.type
_entity_poly.pdbx_seq_one_letter_code
_entity_poly.pdbx_strand_id
1 'polypeptide(L)'
;MYQITKDLAGEVCFCPNFFQIKARINYLIERYLSCEQLCDRPKSNPYWDLYQHGLHRVVTEYGAVCLYLWLMSHTTGSIQQVLAELLQDEVNHLTKFWGMGMWLYPDAAEQLIRYLLSQIHTILPLSYETTLRPESNLKSTFKRTMAVLNWQSWSALSRGELIYTFMLILKRMWYWSGQLTPEYLQSCCASPEFFGNNKMKYDQFKINVL
;
A
#
# COMPACT_ATOMS: atom_id res chain seq x y z
N MET A 1 -16.57 24.70 -34.51
CA MET A 1 -15.84 23.42 -34.39
C MET A 1 -15.93 22.98 -32.94
N TYR A 2 -16.77 22.00 -32.60
CA TYR A 2 -16.84 21.47 -31.23
C TYR A 2 -15.63 20.55 -31.00
N GLN A 3 -14.77 20.90 -30.05
CA GLN A 3 -13.66 20.05 -29.64
C GLN A 3 -14.25 18.86 -28.88
N ILE A 4 -13.99 17.64 -29.35
CA ILE A 4 -14.33 16.42 -28.62
C ILE A 4 -13.42 16.38 -27.39
N THR A 5 -13.98 16.70 -26.23
CA THR A 5 -13.27 16.59 -24.96
C THR A 5 -13.23 15.11 -24.57
N LYS A 6 -12.02 14.56 -24.36
CA LYS A 6 -11.81 13.19 -23.87
C LYS A 6 -11.33 13.22 -22.42
N ASP A 7 -11.84 12.29 -21.61
CA ASP A 7 -11.39 12.02 -20.24
C ASP A 7 -10.86 10.57 -20.12
N LEU A 8 -10.61 10.12 -18.87
CA LEU A 8 -10.11 8.77 -18.60
C LEU A 8 -11.07 7.65 -19.07
N ALA A 9 -12.35 7.96 -19.28
CA ALA A 9 -13.37 7.02 -19.72
C ALA A 9 -13.76 7.23 -21.20
N GLY A 10 -12.95 7.95 -21.97
CA GLY A 10 -13.16 8.17 -23.40
C GLY A 10 -13.85 9.50 -23.69
N GLU A 11 -14.78 9.53 -24.63
CA GLU A 11 -15.48 10.76 -25.03
C GLU A 11 -16.45 11.23 -23.96
N VAL A 12 -16.35 12.51 -23.58
CA VAL A 12 -17.22 13.12 -22.56
C VAL A 12 -18.63 13.30 -23.15
N CYS A 13 -19.64 12.82 -22.43
CA CYS A 13 -21.05 12.95 -22.79
C CYS A 13 -21.79 13.69 -21.66
N PHE A 14 -22.48 14.79 -22.00
CA PHE A 14 -23.36 15.50 -21.07
C PHE A 14 -24.77 14.90 -21.14
N CYS A 15 -25.37 14.57 -19.99
CA CYS A 15 -26.64 13.84 -19.89
C CYS A 15 -26.67 12.52 -20.68
N PRO A 16 -25.74 11.58 -20.39
CA PRO A 16 -25.56 10.39 -21.21
C PRO A 16 -26.75 9.43 -21.11
N ASN A 17 -27.16 8.87 -22.24
CA ASN A 17 -28.08 7.74 -22.27
C ASN A 17 -27.34 6.42 -21.93
N PHE A 18 -28.11 5.34 -21.74
CA PHE A 18 -27.56 4.04 -21.37
C PHE A 18 -26.44 3.55 -22.31
N PHE A 19 -26.59 3.73 -23.62
CA PHE A 19 -25.59 3.27 -24.59
C PHE A 19 -24.28 4.07 -24.50
N GLN A 20 -24.37 5.37 -24.22
CA GLN A 20 -23.19 6.23 -24.00
C GLN A 20 -22.46 5.84 -22.71
N ILE A 21 -23.20 5.56 -21.63
CA ILE A 21 -22.61 5.02 -20.40
C ILE A 21 -21.96 3.66 -20.64
N LYS A 22 -22.65 2.74 -21.32
CA LYS A 22 -22.12 1.41 -21.65
C LYS A 22 -20.83 1.50 -22.46
N ALA A 23 -20.76 2.38 -23.45
CA ALA A 23 -19.55 2.58 -24.25
C ALA A 23 -18.37 3.06 -23.39
N ARG A 24 -18.61 4.01 -22.47
CA ARG A 24 -17.59 4.51 -21.53
C ARG A 24 -17.14 3.42 -20.55
N ILE A 25 -18.05 2.60 -20.04
CA ILE A 25 -17.72 1.45 -19.18
C ILE A 25 -16.87 0.44 -19.93
N ASN A 26 -17.26 0.05 -21.15
CA ASN A 26 -16.49 -0.89 -21.96
C ASN A 26 -15.09 -0.35 -22.26
N TYR A 27 -14.96 0.94 -22.55
CA TYR A 27 -13.66 1.59 -22.73
C TYR A 27 -12.77 1.49 -21.48
N LEU A 28 -13.34 1.70 -20.29
CA LEU A 28 -12.60 1.55 -19.03
C LEU A 28 -12.19 0.10 -18.78
N ILE A 29 -13.07 -0.87 -19.06
CA ILE A 29 -12.75 -2.31 -18.93
C ILE A 29 -11.61 -2.68 -19.86
N GLU A 30 -11.68 -2.31 -21.14
CA GLU A 30 -10.62 -2.58 -22.11
C GLU A 30 -9.29 -1.92 -21.73
N ARG A 31 -9.33 -0.78 -21.03
CA ARG A 31 -8.14 -0.01 -20.63
C ARG A 31 -7.49 -0.47 -19.33
N TYR A 32 -8.28 -0.91 -18.35
CA TYR A 32 -7.81 -1.20 -16.98
C TYR A 32 -7.95 -2.67 -16.57
N LEU A 33 -8.71 -3.45 -17.33
CA LEU A 33 -8.90 -4.90 -17.16
C LEU A 33 -8.57 -5.62 -18.47
N SER A 34 -7.59 -5.11 -19.23
CA SER A 34 -7.18 -5.73 -20.48
C SER A 34 -6.54 -7.10 -20.22
N CYS A 35 -6.65 -8.04 -21.17
CA CYS A 35 -5.95 -9.32 -21.03
C CYS A 35 -4.44 -9.14 -20.84
N GLU A 36 -3.84 -8.10 -21.40
CA GLU A 36 -2.42 -7.79 -21.20
C GLU A 36 -2.11 -7.43 -19.73
N GLN A 37 -2.96 -6.62 -19.09
CA GLN A 37 -2.82 -6.25 -17.68
C GLN A 37 -3.17 -7.41 -16.73
N LEU A 38 -4.19 -8.19 -17.08
CA LEU A 38 -4.64 -9.33 -16.26
C LEU A 38 -3.72 -10.56 -16.41
N CYS A 39 -3.05 -10.71 -17.55
CA CYS A 39 -2.07 -11.76 -17.79
C CYS A 39 -0.64 -11.33 -17.47
N ASP A 40 -0.43 -10.12 -16.93
CA ASP A 40 0.88 -9.70 -16.45
C ASP A 40 1.26 -10.63 -15.28
N ARG A 41 2.25 -11.46 -15.56
CA ARG A 41 2.31 -12.85 -15.10
C ARG A 41 2.68 -12.96 -13.62
N PRO A 42 2.36 -14.10 -12.95
CA PRO A 42 3.22 -14.54 -11.86
C PRO A 42 4.65 -14.58 -12.40
N LYS A 43 5.57 -13.83 -11.80
CA LYS A 43 6.99 -13.94 -12.09
C LYS A 43 7.42 -15.38 -11.83
N SER A 44 8.63 -15.70 -12.26
CA SER A 44 9.23 -17.03 -12.12
C SER A 44 9.15 -17.62 -10.70
N ASN A 45 8.90 -16.80 -9.67
CA ASN A 45 8.64 -17.22 -8.30
C ASN A 45 7.35 -16.57 -7.74
N PRO A 46 6.19 -17.27 -7.77
CA PRO A 46 4.93 -16.74 -7.26
C PRO A 46 4.94 -16.49 -5.74
N TYR A 47 5.77 -17.22 -4.99
CA TYR A 47 5.93 -17.03 -3.55
C TYR A 47 6.61 -15.70 -3.23
N TRP A 48 7.62 -15.34 -4.02
CA TRP A 48 8.32 -14.05 -3.89
C TRP A 48 7.45 -12.88 -4.35
N ASP A 49 6.64 -13.06 -5.39
CA ASP A 49 5.70 -12.02 -5.81
C ASP A 49 4.63 -11.77 -4.76
N LEU A 50 4.09 -12.83 -4.15
CA LEU A 50 3.13 -12.69 -3.08
C LEU A 50 3.75 -11.96 -1.87
N TYR A 51 5.01 -12.25 -1.55
CA TYR A 51 5.76 -11.55 -0.51
C TYR A 51 5.90 -10.05 -0.83
N GLN A 52 6.42 -9.72 -2.02
CA GLN A 52 6.63 -8.33 -2.43
C GLN A 52 5.32 -7.55 -2.54
N HIS A 53 4.27 -8.20 -3.05
CA HIS A 53 2.93 -7.62 -3.10
C HIS A 53 2.40 -7.36 -1.68
N GLY A 54 2.45 -8.35 -0.80
CA GLY A 54 2.02 -8.22 0.59
C GLY A 54 2.77 -7.11 1.32
N LEU A 55 4.09 -7.03 1.15
CA LEU A 55 4.93 -5.96 1.70
C LEU A 55 4.49 -4.58 1.20
N HIS A 56 4.27 -4.44 -0.10
CA HIS A 56 3.80 -3.19 -0.70
C HIS A 56 2.41 -2.79 -0.18
N ARG A 57 1.49 -3.75 -0.04
CA ARG A 57 0.16 -3.52 0.54
C ARG A 57 0.29 -3.03 1.98
N VAL A 58 1.02 -3.75 2.83
CA VAL A 58 1.25 -3.34 4.23
C VAL A 58 1.75 -1.91 4.33
N VAL A 59 2.75 -1.51 3.54
CA VAL A 59 3.27 -0.14 3.66
C VAL A 59 2.28 0.89 3.12
N THR A 60 1.57 0.59 2.03
CA THR A 60 0.58 1.51 1.46
C THR A 60 -0.55 1.76 2.46
N GLU A 61 -1.09 0.70 3.06
CA GLU A 61 -2.18 0.84 4.03
C GLU A 61 -1.69 1.50 5.33
N TYR A 62 -0.51 1.14 5.80
CA TYR A 62 0.11 1.79 6.96
C TYR A 62 0.29 3.30 6.73
N GLY A 63 0.76 3.69 5.54
CA GLY A 63 0.89 5.08 5.13
C GLY A 63 -0.46 5.81 5.14
N ALA A 64 -1.49 5.19 4.57
CA ALA A 64 -2.84 5.74 4.52
C ALA A 64 -3.46 5.88 5.92
N VAL A 65 -3.35 4.85 6.78
CA VAL A 65 -3.80 4.86 8.18
C VAL A 65 -3.20 6.04 8.94
N CYS A 66 -1.88 6.24 8.83
CA CYS A 66 -1.20 7.32 9.53
C CYS A 66 -1.60 8.70 8.98
N LEU A 67 -1.71 8.82 7.66
CA LEU A 67 -2.16 10.07 7.03
C LEU A 67 -3.59 10.42 7.44
N TYR A 68 -4.51 9.45 7.43
CA TYR A 68 -5.91 9.70 7.80
C TYR A 68 -6.05 10.03 9.28
N LEU A 69 -5.32 9.35 10.17
CA LEU A 69 -5.29 9.73 11.59
C LEU A 69 -4.77 11.15 11.80
N TRP A 70 -3.70 11.54 11.11
CA TRP A 70 -3.19 12.91 11.15
C TRP A 70 -4.22 13.91 10.58
N LEU A 71 -4.82 13.64 9.43
CA LEU A 71 -5.85 14.52 8.86
C LEU A 71 -7.07 14.65 9.80
N MET A 72 -7.48 13.56 10.45
CA MET A 72 -8.56 13.57 11.42
C MET A 72 -8.22 14.42 12.66
N SER A 73 -6.96 14.49 13.09
CA SER A 73 -6.57 15.39 14.20
C SER A 73 -6.59 16.88 13.80
N HIS A 74 -6.58 17.18 12.50
CA HIS A 74 -6.64 18.54 11.96
C HIS A 74 -8.00 18.91 11.33
N THR A 75 -8.99 18.03 11.38
CA THR A 75 -10.31 18.26 10.79
C THR A 75 -11.42 17.94 11.78
N THR A 76 -12.61 18.48 11.55
CA THR A 76 -13.80 18.24 12.35
C THR A 76 -15.03 18.11 11.44
N GLY A 77 -16.18 17.71 12.01
CA GLY A 77 -17.44 17.61 11.28
C GLY A 77 -17.44 16.52 10.20
N SER A 78 -18.12 16.77 9.08
CA SER A 78 -18.34 15.76 8.04
C SER A 78 -17.06 15.27 7.36
N ILE A 79 -16.03 16.12 7.24
CA ILE A 79 -14.74 15.70 6.67
C ILE A 79 -14.09 14.64 7.56
N GLN A 80 -14.10 14.86 8.89
CA GLN A 80 -13.55 13.91 9.84
C GLN A 80 -14.31 12.58 9.82
N GLN A 81 -15.63 12.60 9.59
CA GLN A 81 -16.45 11.38 9.45
C GLN A 81 -16.07 10.58 8.19
N VAL A 82 -15.92 11.24 7.04
CA VAL A 82 -15.48 10.57 5.80
C VAL A 82 -14.08 9.99 5.97
N LEU A 83 -13.16 10.73 6.60
CA LEU A 83 -11.82 10.22 6.90
C LEU A 83 -11.86 9.01 7.86
N ALA A 84 -12.81 8.95 8.79
CA ALA A 84 -12.97 7.81 9.68
C ALA A 84 -13.41 6.54 8.92
N GLU A 85 -14.29 6.67 7.92
CA GLU A 85 -14.68 5.55 7.07
C GLU A 85 -13.51 5.03 6.23
N LEU A 86 -12.75 5.95 5.61
CA LEU A 86 -11.54 5.60 4.87
C LEU A 86 -10.49 4.94 5.77
N LEU A 87 -10.27 5.50 6.96
CA LEU A 87 -9.36 4.94 7.97
C LEU A 87 -9.76 3.51 8.35
N GLN A 88 -11.05 3.26 8.57
CA GLN A 88 -11.53 1.94 8.96
C GLN A 88 -11.23 0.89 7.88
N ASP A 89 -11.40 1.25 6.61
CA ASP A 89 -11.08 0.35 5.49
C ASP A 89 -9.58 0.04 5.44
N GLU A 90 -8.72 1.05 5.59
CA GLU A 90 -7.27 0.84 5.55
C GLU A 90 -6.73 0.12 6.79
N VAL A 91 -7.34 0.30 7.97
CA VAL A 91 -7.02 -0.53 9.14
C VAL A 91 -7.38 -1.99 8.88
N ASN A 92 -8.53 -2.24 8.25
CA ASN A 92 -8.94 -3.60 7.90
C ASN A 92 -7.99 -4.22 6.87
N HIS A 93 -7.59 -3.48 5.84
CA HIS A 93 -6.61 -3.96 4.87
C HIS A 93 -5.24 -4.20 5.52
N LEU A 94 -4.73 -3.24 6.30
CA LEU A 94 -3.45 -3.32 6.98
C LEU A 94 -3.37 -4.57 7.86
N THR A 95 -4.37 -4.79 8.71
CA THR A 95 -4.37 -5.93 9.64
C THR A 95 -4.48 -7.27 8.92
N LYS A 96 -5.26 -7.36 7.83
CA LYS A 96 -5.33 -8.57 6.99
C LYS A 96 -4.00 -8.90 6.32
N PHE A 97 -3.39 -7.93 5.62
CA PHE A 97 -2.12 -8.16 4.93
C PHE A 97 -0.99 -8.40 5.92
N TRP A 98 -0.98 -7.72 7.07
CA TRP A 98 0.00 -7.96 8.13
C TRP A 98 -0.14 -9.37 8.70
N GLY A 99 -1.34 -9.76 9.14
CA GLY A 99 -1.59 -11.08 9.71
C GLY A 99 -1.29 -12.22 8.72
N MET A 100 -1.72 -12.08 7.46
CA MET A 100 -1.39 -13.04 6.41
C MET A 100 0.12 -13.12 6.14
N GLY A 101 0.81 -11.97 6.16
CA GLY A 101 2.27 -11.91 6.02
C GLY A 101 3.00 -12.61 7.15
N MET A 102 2.57 -12.39 8.40
CA MET A 102 3.11 -13.07 9.59
C MET A 102 2.88 -14.58 9.56
N TRP A 103 1.72 -15.01 9.07
CA TRP A 103 1.37 -16.42 8.96
C TRP A 103 2.17 -17.12 7.86
N LEU A 104 2.27 -16.52 6.67
CA LEU A 104 2.94 -17.12 5.51
C LEU A 104 4.48 -16.99 5.61
N TYR A 105 4.98 -15.94 6.26
CA TYR A 105 6.40 -15.61 6.38
C TYR A 105 6.77 -15.29 7.86
N PRO A 106 6.77 -16.29 8.76
CA PRO A 106 6.97 -16.07 10.20
C PRO A 106 8.30 -15.39 10.54
N ASP A 107 9.36 -15.65 9.78
CA ASP A 107 10.69 -15.02 9.95
C ASP A 107 10.78 -13.59 9.36
N ALA A 108 9.74 -13.14 8.65
CA ALA A 108 9.73 -11.85 7.97
C ALA A 108 9.17 -10.71 8.84
N ALA A 109 8.62 -10.98 10.02
CA ALA A 109 8.07 -9.99 10.94
C ALA A 109 9.09 -8.90 11.30
N GLU A 110 10.25 -9.34 11.80
CA GLU A 110 11.34 -8.45 12.18
C GLU A 110 11.89 -7.71 10.96
N GLN A 111 11.96 -8.39 9.80
CA GLN A 111 12.43 -7.82 8.55
C GLN A 111 11.47 -6.75 8.03
N LEU A 112 10.16 -6.98 8.11
CA LEU A 112 9.10 -6.04 7.76
C LEU A 112 9.18 -4.78 8.59
N ILE A 113 9.38 -4.91 9.91
CA ILE A 113 9.52 -3.73 10.76
C ILE A 113 10.83 -3.00 10.49
N ARG A 114 11.96 -3.73 10.37
CA ARG A 114 13.24 -3.10 9.98
C ARG A 114 13.12 -2.38 8.65
N TYR A 115 12.35 -2.93 7.72
CA TYR A 115 12.03 -2.31 6.45
C TYR A 115 11.15 -1.08 6.61
N LEU A 116 10.08 -1.12 7.41
CA LEU A 116 9.25 0.06 7.69
C LEU A 116 10.06 1.17 8.37
N LEU A 117 10.92 0.83 9.33
CA LEU A 117 11.87 1.74 9.97
C LEU A 117 12.88 2.32 8.97
N SER A 118 13.39 1.51 8.05
CA SER A 118 14.26 2.02 6.97
C SER A 118 13.47 2.88 5.99
N GLN A 119 12.21 2.62 5.72
CA GLN A 119 11.43 3.54 4.88
C GLN A 119 11.12 4.85 5.60
N ILE A 120 11.04 4.88 6.94
CA ILE A 120 10.83 6.13 7.70
C ILE A 120 11.94 7.16 7.43
N HIS A 121 13.20 6.75 7.22
CA HIS A 121 14.25 7.73 6.86
C HIS A 121 14.05 8.32 5.46
N THR A 122 13.34 7.64 4.56
CA THR A 122 12.96 8.21 3.24
C THR A 122 11.84 9.26 3.34
N ILE A 123 11.16 9.32 4.49
CA ILE A 123 10.16 10.32 4.88
C ILE A 123 10.83 11.57 5.46
N LEU A 124 12.00 11.40 6.09
CA LEU A 124 12.84 12.48 6.59
C LEU A 124 13.63 13.10 5.42
N PRO A 125 13.62 14.43 5.24
CA PRO A 125 14.36 15.05 4.15
C PRO A 125 15.84 15.14 4.53
N LEU A 126 16.58 14.06 4.31
CA LEU A 126 18.00 14.15 3.97
C LEU A 126 18.11 13.75 2.51
N SER A 127 18.38 14.76 1.68
CA SER A 127 18.57 14.73 0.23
C SER A 127 18.99 13.38 -0.34
N TYR A 128 18.32 12.95 -1.42
CA TYR A 128 19.04 12.16 -2.42
C TYR A 128 18.39 12.27 -3.81
N GLU A 129 19.13 12.89 -4.73
CA GLU A 129 19.02 12.61 -6.16
C GLU A 129 19.49 11.17 -6.40
N THR A 130 18.75 10.37 -7.19
CA THR A 130 19.36 9.33 -8.02
C THR A 130 18.37 8.77 -9.04
N THR A 131 18.89 8.76 -10.25
CA THR A 131 18.66 7.93 -11.44
C THR A 131 17.70 6.73 -11.38
N LEU A 132 16.95 6.63 -12.48
CA LEU A 132 15.89 5.68 -12.83
C LEU A 132 16.34 4.21 -12.93
N ARG A 133 15.56 3.31 -12.32
CA ARG A 133 15.15 2.01 -12.88
C ARG A 133 13.69 1.74 -12.51
N PRO A 134 12.81 1.30 -13.44
CA PRO A 134 11.42 1.02 -13.17
C PRO A 134 11.28 -0.44 -12.73
N GLU A 135 11.56 -0.71 -11.46
CA GLU A 135 10.82 -1.74 -10.75
C GLU A 135 9.85 -0.98 -9.84
N SER A 136 8.61 -1.44 -9.75
CA SER A 136 7.50 -0.82 -9.02
C SER A 136 7.81 -0.73 -7.51
N ASN A 137 8.66 0.21 -7.15
CA ASN A 137 9.25 0.32 -5.82
C ASN A 137 8.35 1.18 -4.95
N LEU A 138 8.07 0.73 -3.74
CA LEU A 138 7.34 1.43 -2.70
C LEU A 138 7.80 2.88 -2.48
N LYS A 139 9.11 3.14 -2.60
CA LYS A 139 9.72 4.47 -2.57
C LYS A 139 9.11 5.41 -3.62
N SER A 140 8.79 4.90 -4.82
CA SER A 140 8.16 5.67 -5.89
C SER A 140 6.70 6.00 -5.56
N THR A 141 5.95 5.05 -5.00
CA THR A 141 4.57 5.27 -4.52
C THR A 141 4.57 6.32 -3.41
N PHE A 142 5.44 6.18 -2.43
CA PHE A 142 5.57 7.13 -1.33
C PHE A 142 5.97 8.52 -1.83
N LYS A 143 7.01 8.62 -2.66
CA LYS A 143 7.43 9.90 -3.28
C LYS A 143 6.30 10.56 -4.05
N ARG A 144 5.51 9.79 -4.81
CA ARG A 144 4.34 10.29 -5.54
C ARG A 144 3.28 10.81 -4.58
N THR A 145 2.93 10.07 -3.53
CA THR A 145 1.94 10.51 -2.53
C THR A 145 2.39 11.78 -1.84
N MET A 146 3.65 11.87 -1.41
CA MET A 146 4.19 13.08 -0.77
C MET A 146 4.27 14.27 -1.73
N ALA A 147 4.48 14.02 -3.02
CA ALA A 147 4.40 15.05 -4.05
C ALA A 147 2.96 15.56 -4.25
N VAL A 148 1.96 14.66 -4.27
CA VAL A 148 0.53 15.03 -4.33
C VAL A 148 0.13 15.86 -3.11
N LEU A 149 0.61 15.49 -1.92
CA LEU A 149 0.39 16.24 -0.69
C LEU A 149 1.12 17.59 -0.66
N ASN A 150 1.99 17.86 -1.64
CA ASN A 150 2.87 19.02 -1.66
C ASN A 150 3.63 19.21 -0.34
N TRP A 151 4.18 18.11 0.20
CA TRP A 151 4.81 18.08 1.52
C TRP A 151 5.89 19.16 1.73
N GLN A 152 6.57 19.58 0.66
CA GLN A 152 7.59 20.63 0.70
C GLN A 152 7.04 22.02 1.05
N SER A 153 5.73 22.24 0.90
CA SER A 153 5.08 23.48 1.36
C SER A 153 4.61 23.40 2.82
N TRP A 154 4.70 22.24 3.46
CA TRP A 154 4.21 22.08 4.83
C TRP A 154 5.16 22.72 5.84
N SER A 155 4.60 23.21 6.95
CA SER A 155 5.40 23.70 8.08
C SER A 155 6.24 22.57 8.69
N ALA A 156 7.37 22.91 9.31
CA ALA A 156 8.19 21.92 10.01
C ALA A 156 7.41 21.21 11.14
N LEU A 157 6.47 21.91 11.78
CA LEU A 157 5.59 21.35 12.80
C LEU A 157 4.68 20.25 12.22
N SER A 158 3.95 20.56 11.15
CA SER A 158 3.05 19.60 10.48
C SER A 158 3.79 18.36 9.97
N ARG A 159 5.04 18.55 9.51
CA ARG A 159 5.91 17.43 9.13
C ARG A 159 6.29 16.58 10.34
N GLY A 160 6.66 17.23 11.45
CA GLY A 160 6.98 16.57 12.71
C GLY A 160 5.79 15.80 13.28
N GLU A 161 4.59 16.37 13.23
CA GLU A 161 3.34 15.73 13.66
C GLU A 161 3.05 14.45 12.85
N LEU A 162 3.16 14.48 11.52
CA LEU A 162 2.96 13.27 10.73
C LEU A 162 4.02 12.20 11.03
N ILE A 163 5.29 12.59 11.19
CA ILE A 163 6.36 11.65 11.58
C ILE A 163 6.07 11.06 12.96
N TYR A 164 5.62 11.87 13.90
CA TYR A 164 5.19 11.42 15.23
C TYR A 164 4.05 10.42 15.12
N THR A 165 3.04 10.68 14.27
CA THR A 165 1.95 9.75 14.00
C THR A 165 2.47 8.42 13.43
N PHE A 166 3.39 8.44 12.46
CA PHE A 166 4.03 7.21 11.97
C PHE A 166 4.66 6.42 13.13
N MET A 167 5.50 7.05 13.93
CA MET A 167 6.19 6.36 15.03
C MET A 167 5.22 5.77 16.07
N LEU A 168 4.16 6.50 16.42
CA LEU A 168 3.17 6.04 17.39
C LEU A 168 2.37 4.83 16.87
N ILE A 169 1.95 4.86 15.61
CA ILE A 169 1.22 3.76 14.98
C ILE A 169 2.14 2.56 14.77
N LEU A 170 3.38 2.75 14.34
CA LEU A 170 4.34 1.66 14.21
C LEU A 170 4.59 0.97 15.55
N LYS A 171 4.73 1.73 16.65
CA LYS A 171 4.85 1.17 18.00
C LYS A 171 3.63 0.34 18.37
N ARG A 172 2.42 0.80 18.03
CA ARG A 172 1.17 0.07 18.30
C ARG A 172 1.07 -1.21 17.45
N MET A 173 1.45 -1.14 16.18
CA MET A 173 1.50 -2.29 15.27
C MET A 173 2.54 -3.31 15.73
N TRP A 174 3.72 -2.88 16.19
CA TRP A 174 4.73 -3.76 16.78
C TRP A 174 4.19 -4.52 17.99
N TYR A 175 3.57 -3.80 18.92
CA TYR A 175 2.97 -4.41 20.11
C TYR A 175 1.87 -5.41 19.76
N TRP A 176 0.95 -5.04 18.86
CA TRP A 176 -0.10 -5.93 18.37
C TRP A 176 0.46 -7.15 17.64
N SER A 177 1.48 -6.96 16.80
CA SER A 177 2.14 -8.04 16.07
C SER A 177 2.75 -9.08 17.01
N GLY A 178 3.26 -8.65 18.18
CA GLY A 178 3.76 -9.56 19.21
C GLY A 178 2.68 -10.40 19.89
N GLN A 179 1.39 -10.08 19.72
CA GLN A 179 0.26 -10.86 20.23
C GLN A 179 -0.28 -11.88 19.22
N LEU A 180 0.16 -11.83 17.97
CA LEU A 180 -0.28 -12.74 16.92
C LEU A 180 0.44 -14.09 17.07
N THR A 181 -0.13 -15.00 17.86
CA THR A 181 0.46 -16.33 18.02
C THR A 181 0.28 -17.17 16.75
N PRO A 182 1.18 -18.13 16.47
CA PRO A 182 1.02 -19.05 15.37
C PRO A 182 -0.33 -19.79 15.39
N GLU A 183 -0.81 -20.18 16.57
CA GLU A 183 -2.09 -20.90 16.73
C GLU A 183 -3.28 -20.00 16.37
N TYR A 184 -3.25 -18.73 16.79
CA TYR A 184 -4.28 -17.76 16.43
C TYR A 184 -4.31 -17.55 14.92
N LEU A 185 -3.15 -17.28 14.30
CA LEU A 185 -3.05 -17.08 12.86
C LEU A 185 -3.50 -18.32 12.08
N GLN A 186 -3.12 -19.51 12.53
CA GLN A 186 -3.54 -20.79 11.94
C GLN A 186 -5.05 -21.02 12.06
N SER A 187 -5.72 -20.50 13.09
CA SER A 187 -7.18 -20.57 13.21
C SER A 187 -7.91 -19.64 12.23
N CYS A 188 -7.25 -18.55 11.82
CA CYS A 188 -7.79 -17.55 10.91
C CYS A 188 -7.46 -17.82 9.43
N CYS A 189 -6.41 -18.60 9.16
CA CYS A 189 -5.92 -18.91 7.82
C CYS A 189 -6.02 -20.42 7.55
N ALA A 190 -5.98 -20.84 6.27
CA ALA A 190 -5.92 -22.27 5.92
C ALA A 190 -4.58 -22.90 6.38
N SER A 191 -4.32 -24.18 6.12
CA SER A 191 -2.97 -24.74 6.38
C SER A 191 -1.94 -24.16 5.40
N PRO A 192 -0.74 -23.70 5.83
CA PRO A 192 0.30 -23.18 4.94
C PRO A 192 0.75 -24.22 3.90
N GLU A 193 0.58 -25.50 4.24
CA GLU A 193 0.82 -26.66 3.38
C GLU A 193 -0.02 -26.62 2.08
N PHE A 194 -1.09 -25.82 2.05
CA PHE A 194 -1.87 -25.52 0.85
C PHE A 194 -1.00 -24.96 -0.29
N PHE A 195 0.05 -24.19 0.03
CA PHE A 195 0.96 -23.62 -0.97
C PHE A 195 2.10 -24.57 -1.37
N GLY A 196 2.05 -25.83 -0.92
CA GLY A 196 3.09 -26.83 -1.13
C GLY A 196 4.26 -26.64 -0.15
N ASN A 197 4.93 -27.75 0.20
CA ASN A 197 6.13 -27.78 1.04
C ASN A 197 7.30 -27.05 0.36
N ASN A 198 7.25 -25.72 0.29
CA ASN A 198 8.33 -24.87 -0.18
C ASN A 198 9.37 -24.66 0.94
N LYS A 199 9.89 -25.77 1.47
CA LYS A 199 11.19 -25.81 2.17
C LYS A 199 12.35 -25.55 1.20
N MET A 200 12.18 -24.63 0.24
CA MET A 200 13.32 -24.06 -0.46
C MET A 200 14.00 -23.10 0.52
N LYS A 201 14.98 -23.65 1.25
CA LYS A 201 16.04 -22.99 2.01
C LYS A 201 15.92 -21.47 2.05
N TYR A 202 15.38 -20.97 3.15
CA TYR A 202 15.46 -19.58 3.60
C TYR A 202 16.91 -19.06 3.75
N ASP A 203 17.93 -19.91 3.57
CA ASP A 203 19.34 -19.60 3.76
C ASP A 203 19.98 -18.64 2.73
N GLN A 204 19.27 -18.23 1.66
CA GLN A 204 19.93 -17.48 0.58
C GLN A 204 19.62 -16.00 0.45
N PHE A 205 18.67 -15.44 1.19
CA PHE A 205 18.37 -14.01 1.06
C PHE A 205 18.61 -13.27 2.38
N LYS A 206 19.89 -13.13 2.71
CA LYS A 206 20.36 -11.92 3.38
C LYS A 206 20.00 -10.76 2.48
N ILE A 207 18.93 -10.05 2.80
CA ILE A 207 18.72 -8.69 2.30
C ILE A 207 19.98 -7.93 2.74
N ASN A 208 20.84 -7.60 1.79
CA ASN A 208 21.94 -6.66 2.03
C ASN A 208 21.30 -5.31 2.32
N VAL A 209 20.99 -5.08 3.59
CA VAL A 209 20.68 -3.78 4.14
C VAL A 209 22.00 -3.01 4.08
N LEU A 210 22.15 -2.20 3.03
CA LEU A 210 23.01 -1.02 3.05
C LEU A 210 22.24 0.12 3.73
#